data_AF-A0A4Y8Q6G2-F1
#
_entry.id   AF-A0A4Y8Q6G2-F1
#
_cell.length_a   1.000
_cell.length_b   1.000
_cell.length_c   1.000
_cell.angle_alpha   90.00
_cell.angle_beta   90.00
_cell.angle_gamma   90.00
#
_symmetry.space_group_name_H-M   'P 1'
#
loop_
_entity.id
_entity.type
_entity.pdbx_description
1 polymer ?
#
loop_
_entity_poly.entity_id
_entity_poly.type
_entity_poly.pdbx_seq_one_letter_code
_entity_poly.pdbx_strand_id
1 'polypeptide(L)'
;MDNYSNTNRNRRYKAHVSIFGTTQLHLKNPVIVACWSIAFPGFGHLILSKYIRGMLLFVWELFINQRIHLNQAMVYTFVGDIEAAKEVIDTSLMILYIPVYLFAIWDSYRTTVDLNKVYMLAEWENAPFNSFSIGALEINYLDKRNPIMALFWSMTVPSMGQLYIHRIVLGFFNLVMTVLFVNYSHVLTGIQYLFMGDIATSTASMDAQWLMYLPSFYFFTAYDAYTNTIENNKLFEQEQRRYLKWCYQPPHFTIVKGSKVS
;
A
#
# COMPACT_ATOMS: atom_id res chain seq x y z
N MET A 1 -22.57 -13.80 3.38
CA MET A 1 -23.19 -13.53 4.68
C MET A 1 -22.28 -12.61 5.45
N ASP A 2 -22.78 -11.44 5.81
CA ASP A 2 -22.09 -10.46 6.64
C ASP A 2 -22.69 -10.48 8.04
N ASN A 3 -21.87 -10.21 9.07
CA ASN A 3 -22.34 -10.22 10.45
C ASN A 3 -22.96 -8.89 10.91
N TYR A 4 -23.01 -7.89 10.04
CA TYR A 4 -23.59 -6.58 10.33
C TYR A 4 -24.22 -5.98 9.08
N SER A 5 -25.42 -5.41 9.25
CA SER A 5 -26.13 -4.63 8.23
C SER A 5 -26.31 -3.19 8.73
N ASN A 6 -26.10 -2.22 7.85
CA ASN A 6 -26.13 -0.80 8.20
C ASN A 6 -27.54 -0.37 8.59
N THR A 7 -27.70 0.14 9.82
CA THR A 7 -28.99 0.62 10.35
C THR A 7 -29.30 2.08 9.98
N ASN A 8 -28.47 2.72 9.14
CA ASN A 8 -28.51 4.12 8.71
C ASN A 8 -28.57 5.17 9.84
N ARG A 9 -28.13 4.80 11.05
CA ARG A 9 -28.13 5.69 12.22
C ARG A 9 -26.87 6.56 12.29
N ASN A 10 -25.74 6.03 11.85
CA ASN A 10 -24.45 6.72 11.85
C ASN A 10 -24.17 7.28 10.45
N ARG A 11 -23.59 8.48 10.39
CA ARG A 11 -23.23 9.14 9.14
C ARG A 11 -21.89 8.62 8.63
N ARG A 12 -20.96 8.26 9.52
CA ARG A 12 -19.59 7.88 9.19
C ARG A 12 -19.20 6.57 9.85
N TYR A 13 -18.47 5.75 9.09
CA TYR A 13 -17.98 4.45 9.51
C TYR A 13 -16.46 4.42 9.41
N LYS A 14 -15.81 3.71 10.33
CA LYS A 14 -14.34 3.61 10.38
C LYS A 14 -13.79 2.56 9.43
N ALA A 15 -14.48 1.43 9.30
CA ALA A 15 -13.99 0.28 8.56
C ALA A 15 -15.14 -0.47 7.90
N HIS A 16 -14.80 -1.23 6.86
CA HIS A 16 -15.68 -2.16 6.18
C HIS A 16 -14.88 -3.38 5.74
N VAL A 17 -15.25 -4.54 6.25
CA VAL A 17 -14.67 -5.83 5.87
C VAL A 17 -15.44 -6.36 4.68
N SER A 18 -14.81 -6.47 3.52
CA SER A 18 -15.44 -7.02 2.33
C SER A 18 -14.78 -8.33 1.93
N ILE A 19 -15.40 -9.05 1.00
CA ILE A 19 -14.79 -10.22 0.37
C ILE A 19 -13.44 -9.92 -0.30
N PHE A 20 -13.16 -8.67 -0.69
CA PHE A 20 -11.92 -8.29 -1.37
C PHE A 20 -10.81 -7.79 -0.43
N GLY A 21 -11.13 -7.66 0.85
CA GLY A 21 -10.26 -7.14 1.89
C GLY A 21 -10.94 -6.10 2.80
N THR A 22 -10.15 -5.61 3.75
CA THR A 22 -10.59 -4.64 4.74
C THR A 22 -10.23 -3.22 4.30
N THR A 23 -11.24 -2.37 4.14
CA THR A 23 -11.04 -0.93 3.89
C THR A 23 -11.24 -0.18 5.19
N GLN A 24 -10.26 0.63 5.58
CA GLN A 24 -10.26 1.32 6.87
C GLN A 24 -9.75 2.75 6.79
N LEU A 25 -10.31 3.59 7.65
CA LEU A 25 -9.80 4.92 7.96
C LEU A 25 -8.89 4.82 9.17
N HIS A 26 -7.71 5.44 9.06
CA HIS A 26 -6.80 5.67 10.18
C HIS A 26 -5.98 6.93 9.89
N LEU A 27 -5.48 7.57 10.95
CA LEU A 27 -4.65 8.76 10.84
C LEU A 27 -3.34 8.46 10.14
N LYS A 28 -2.99 9.28 9.14
CA LYS A 28 -1.72 9.20 8.43
C LYS A 28 -1.07 10.57 8.36
N ASN A 29 0.25 10.61 8.29
CA ASN A 29 0.96 11.84 7.98
C ASN A 29 0.79 12.17 6.48
N PRO A 30 0.18 13.31 6.10
CA PRO A 30 0.01 13.70 4.71
C PRO A 30 1.32 13.76 3.91
N VAL A 31 2.42 14.15 4.57
CA VAL A 31 3.74 14.25 3.94
C VAL A 31 4.25 12.87 3.55
N ILE A 32 4.12 11.86 4.42
CA ILE A 32 4.55 10.49 4.11
C ILE A 32 3.77 9.94 2.91
N VAL A 33 2.47 10.18 2.86
CA VAL A 33 1.63 9.75 1.72
C VAL A 33 2.07 10.45 0.43
N ALA A 34 2.39 11.75 0.50
CA ALA A 34 2.91 12.50 -0.65
C ALA A 34 4.29 11.98 -1.10
N CYS A 35 5.19 11.64 -0.17
CA CYS A 35 6.50 11.04 -0.47
C CYS A 35 6.36 9.71 -1.22
N TRP A 36 5.35 8.90 -0.89
CA TRP A 36 5.07 7.69 -1.65
C TRP A 36 4.60 7.99 -3.07
N SER A 37 3.79 9.03 -3.28
CA SER A 37 3.43 9.51 -4.63
C SER A 37 4.60 10.11 -5.40
N ILE A 38 5.60 10.68 -4.72
CA ILE A 38 6.86 11.13 -5.33
C ILE A 38 7.65 9.92 -5.84
N ALA A 39 7.75 8.86 -5.02
CA ALA A 39 8.49 7.66 -5.37
C ALA A 39 7.87 6.90 -6.55
N PHE A 40 6.53 6.87 -6.62
CA PHE A 40 5.80 6.31 -7.76
C PHE A 40 4.34 6.84 -7.73
N PRO A 41 3.89 7.57 -8.76
CA PRO A 41 2.50 7.99 -8.85
C PRO A 41 1.52 6.83 -8.71
N GLY A 42 0.60 6.96 -7.75
CA GLY A 42 -0.38 5.93 -7.42
C GLY A 42 -0.15 5.28 -6.05
N PHE A 43 1.08 5.20 -5.55
CA PHE A 43 1.37 4.63 -4.23
C PHE A 43 0.67 5.38 -3.09
N GLY A 44 0.68 6.72 -3.12
CA GLY A 44 -0.04 7.51 -2.13
C GLY A 44 -1.54 7.20 -2.11
N HIS A 45 -2.18 7.05 -3.28
CA HIS A 45 -3.59 6.69 -3.38
C HIS A 45 -3.89 5.27 -2.90
N LEU A 46 -2.98 4.32 -3.15
CA LEU A 46 -3.10 2.94 -2.68
C LEU A 46 -3.05 2.85 -1.14
N ILE A 47 -2.15 3.62 -0.49
CA ILE A 47 -2.10 3.73 0.98
C ILE A 47 -3.40 4.29 1.55
N LEU A 48 -4.07 5.19 0.82
CA LEU A 48 -5.37 5.73 1.20
C LEU A 48 -6.54 4.80 0.88
N SER A 49 -6.28 3.55 0.49
CA SER A 49 -7.28 2.57 0.03
C SER A 49 -8.14 3.08 -1.15
N LYS A 50 -7.63 4.06 -1.91
CA LYS A 50 -8.25 4.51 -3.17
C LYS A 50 -7.73 3.66 -4.33
N TYR A 51 -8.03 2.36 -4.27
CA TYR A 51 -7.44 1.33 -5.13
C TYR A 51 -7.49 1.65 -6.62
N ILE A 52 -8.68 1.97 -7.16
CA ILE A 52 -8.86 2.25 -8.59
C ILE A 52 -7.98 3.41 -9.05
N ARG A 53 -8.00 4.53 -8.30
CA ARG A 53 -7.18 5.71 -8.65
C ARG A 53 -5.69 5.40 -8.56
N GLY A 54 -5.28 4.69 -7.52
CA GLY A 54 -3.89 4.31 -7.32
C GLY A 54 -3.37 3.37 -8.42
N MET A 55 -4.15 2.34 -8.79
CA MET A 55 -3.80 1.41 -9.86
C MET A 55 -3.76 2.10 -11.23
N LEU A 56 -4.71 2.99 -11.52
CA LEU A 56 -4.71 3.75 -12.78
C LEU A 56 -3.47 4.65 -12.90
N LEU A 57 -3.13 5.39 -11.84
CA LEU A 57 -1.93 6.23 -11.82
C LEU A 57 -0.65 5.39 -11.91
N PHE A 58 -0.60 4.23 -11.25
CA PHE A 58 0.53 3.31 -11.33
C PHE A 58 0.75 2.79 -12.75
N VAL A 59 -0.31 2.30 -13.40
CA VAL A 59 -0.22 1.77 -14.78
C VAL A 59 0.13 2.88 -15.76
N TRP A 60 -0.45 4.08 -15.56
CA TRP A 60 -0.14 5.24 -16.38
C TRP A 60 1.33 5.69 -16.23
N GLU A 61 1.85 5.73 -15.00
CA GLU A 61 3.27 6.02 -14.71
C GLU A 61 4.17 5.02 -15.44
N LEU A 62 3.90 3.73 -15.26
CA LEU A 62 4.67 2.67 -15.89
C LEU A 62 4.66 2.84 -17.41
N PHE A 63 3.49 3.05 -18.01
CA PHE A 63 3.37 3.23 -19.45
C PHE A 63 4.16 4.45 -19.96
N ILE A 64 3.98 5.62 -19.35
CA ILE A 64 4.65 6.85 -19.82
C ILE A 64 6.16 6.74 -19.61
N ASN A 65 6.61 6.30 -18.44
CA ASN A 65 8.03 6.17 -18.13
C ASN A 65 8.74 5.19 -19.08
N GLN A 66 8.08 4.10 -19.49
CA GLN A 66 8.57 3.21 -20.56
C GLN A 66 8.67 3.90 -21.93
N ARG A 67 7.75 4.81 -22.25
CA ARG A 67 7.77 5.55 -23.52
C ARG A 67 8.84 6.63 -23.57
N ILE A 68 9.14 7.27 -22.43
CA ILE A 68 10.10 8.38 -22.36
C ILE A 68 11.49 7.99 -21.87
N HIS A 69 11.70 6.71 -21.54
CA HIS A 69 12.97 6.19 -21.01
C HIS A 69 13.50 6.95 -19.78
N LEU A 70 12.58 7.41 -18.90
CA LEU A 70 12.94 8.28 -17.78
C LEU A 70 13.90 7.57 -16.81
N ASN A 71 13.65 6.30 -16.49
CA ASN A 71 14.51 5.53 -15.58
C ASN A 71 15.93 5.36 -16.12
N GLN A 72 16.08 5.07 -17.41
CA GLN A 72 17.40 4.98 -18.04
C GLN A 72 18.12 6.33 -18.06
N ALA A 73 17.41 7.41 -18.39
CA ALA A 73 17.95 8.77 -18.32
C ALA A 73 18.40 9.15 -16.89
N MET A 74 17.66 8.73 -15.86
CA MET A 74 18.04 8.91 -14.46
C MET A 74 19.35 8.17 -14.13
N VAL A 75 19.52 6.94 -14.61
CA VAL A 75 20.74 6.15 -14.39
C VAL A 75 21.97 6.86 -14.99
N TYR A 76 21.88 7.30 -16.25
CA TYR A 76 22.96 8.07 -16.88
C TYR A 76 23.26 9.38 -16.13
N THR A 77 22.21 10.08 -15.68
CA THR A 77 22.36 11.30 -14.89
C THR A 77 23.11 11.05 -13.57
N PHE A 78 22.84 9.94 -12.88
CA PHE A 78 23.51 9.60 -11.62
C PHE A 78 24.96 9.15 -11.78
N VAL A 79 25.32 8.59 -12.94
CA VAL A 79 26.72 8.24 -13.26
C VAL A 79 27.49 9.47 -13.79
N GLY A 80 26.79 10.57 -14.10
CA GLY A 80 27.38 11.82 -14.59
C GLY A 80 27.44 11.93 -16.12
N ASP A 81 26.85 10.98 -16.85
CA ASP A 81 26.79 11.00 -18.30
C ASP A 81 25.53 11.77 -18.78
N ILE A 82 25.64 13.09 -18.76
CA ILE A 82 24.52 13.98 -19.06
C ILE A 82 24.16 13.96 -20.56
N GLU A 83 25.12 13.70 -21.44
CA GLU A 83 24.85 13.65 -22.88
C GLU A 83 24.06 12.37 -23.24
N ALA A 84 24.46 11.21 -22.71
CA ALA A 84 23.67 9.98 -22.89
C ALA A 84 22.25 10.12 -22.31
N ALA A 85 22.10 10.80 -21.17
CA ALA A 85 20.79 11.05 -20.57
C ALA A 85 19.87 11.88 -21.49
N LYS A 86 20.41 12.91 -22.16
CA LYS A 86 19.66 13.75 -23.10
C LYS A 86 19.30 13.00 -24.39
N GLU A 87 20.18 12.13 -24.86
CA GLU A 87 19.93 11.36 -26.09
C GLU A 87 18.84 10.30 -25.91
N VAL A 88 18.77 9.68 -24.73
CA VAL A 88 17.83 8.59 -24.47
C VAL A 88 16.43 9.09 -24.06
N ILE A 89 16.34 10.25 -23.41
CA ILE A 89 15.05 10.76 -22.93
C ILE A 89 14.16 11.28 -24.08
N ASP A 90 12.94 10.76 -24.20
CA ASP A 90 11.96 11.30 -25.15
C ASP A 90 11.14 12.43 -24.48
N THR A 91 11.33 13.65 -24.98
CA THR A 91 10.68 14.84 -24.45
C THR A 91 9.22 15.01 -24.89
N SER A 92 8.75 14.26 -25.89
CA SER A 92 7.42 14.42 -26.50
C SER A 92 6.28 14.22 -25.50
N LEU A 93 6.34 13.16 -24.69
CA LEU A 93 5.36 12.86 -23.65
C LEU A 93 5.77 13.42 -22.27
N MET A 94 6.98 13.95 -22.12
CA MET A 94 7.46 14.50 -20.85
C MET A 94 6.64 15.72 -20.38
N ILE A 95 6.19 16.56 -21.32
CA ILE A 95 5.33 17.71 -20.99
C ILE A 95 3.98 17.26 -20.42
N LEU A 96 3.44 16.11 -20.88
CA LEU A 96 2.25 15.49 -20.31
C LEU A 96 2.54 14.82 -18.96
N TYR A 97 3.75 14.27 -18.81
CA TYR A 97 4.16 13.56 -17.60
C TYR A 97 4.16 14.46 -16.35
N ILE A 98 4.83 15.60 -16.43
CA ILE A 98 5.04 16.54 -15.30
C ILE A 98 3.73 16.93 -14.58
N PRO A 99 2.68 17.44 -15.26
CA PRO A 99 1.47 17.87 -14.56
C PRO A 99 0.72 16.71 -13.90
N VAL A 100 0.69 15.52 -14.49
CA VAL A 100 0.03 14.36 -13.90
C VAL A 100 0.82 13.84 -12.69
N TYR A 101 2.16 13.84 -12.77
CA TYR A 101 3.04 13.54 -11.65
C TYR A 101 2.80 14.48 -10.46
N LEU A 102 2.80 15.80 -10.70
CA LEU A 102 2.51 16.80 -9.66
C LEU A 102 1.08 16.68 -9.12
N PHE A 103 0.10 16.39 -9.99
CA PHE A 103 -1.28 16.15 -9.58
C PHE A 103 -1.39 14.95 -8.64
N ALA A 104 -0.70 13.84 -8.93
CA ALA A 104 -0.74 12.65 -8.07
C ALA A 104 -0.21 12.97 -6.65
N ILE A 105 0.89 13.73 -6.56
CA ILE A 105 1.47 14.17 -5.28
C ILE A 105 0.47 15.06 -4.53
N TRP A 106 0.00 16.13 -5.17
CA TRP A 106 -0.92 17.09 -4.55
C TRP A 106 -2.25 16.44 -4.13
N ASP A 107 -2.86 15.62 -4.99
CA ASP A 107 -4.14 14.97 -4.71
C ASP A 107 -4.03 13.96 -3.57
N SER A 108 -2.92 13.21 -3.49
CA SER A 108 -2.68 12.29 -2.40
C SER A 108 -2.49 13.02 -1.05
N TYR A 109 -1.76 14.15 -1.05
CA TYR A 109 -1.56 14.98 0.14
C TYR A 109 -2.90 15.54 0.66
N ARG A 110 -3.63 16.27 -0.20
CA ARG A 110 -4.90 16.91 0.20
C ARG A 110 -5.93 15.87 0.64
N THR A 111 -6.00 14.73 -0.06
CA THR A 111 -6.93 13.65 0.29
C THR A 111 -6.59 13.08 1.68
N THR A 112 -5.31 12.97 2.02
CA THR A 112 -4.90 12.51 3.35
C THR A 112 -5.39 13.46 4.44
N VAL A 113 -5.23 14.77 4.24
CA VAL A 113 -5.74 15.79 5.18
C VAL A 113 -7.24 15.65 5.38
N ASP A 114 -8.01 15.49 4.30
CA ASP A 114 -9.46 15.37 4.39
C ASP A 114 -9.89 14.04 5.02
N LEU A 115 -9.26 12.92 4.67
CA LEU A 115 -9.56 11.62 5.28
C LEU A 115 -9.21 11.59 6.77
N ASN A 116 -8.16 12.29 7.21
CA ASN A 116 -7.85 12.43 8.63
C ASN A 116 -8.98 13.15 9.39
N LYS A 117 -9.57 14.21 8.81
CA LYS A 117 -10.73 14.90 9.41
C LYS A 117 -11.94 13.96 9.48
N VAL A 118 -12.20 13.20 8.42
CA VAL A 118 -13.29 12.21 8.40
C VAL A 118 -13.06 11.12 9.43
N TYR A 119 -11.82 10.63 9.57
CA TYR A 119 -11.45 9.65 10.60
C TYR A 119 -11.76 10.17 12.00
N MET A 120 -11.35 11.40 12.32
CA MET A 120 -11.62 11.99 13.63
C MET A 120 -13.13 11.98 13.89
N LEU A 121 -13.95 12.48 12.96
CA LEU A 121 -15.41 12.48 13.10
C LEU A 121 -16.01 11.07 13.25
N ALA A 122 -15.49 10.09 12.50
CA ALA A 122 -15.91 8.69 12.62
C ALA A 122 -15.54 8.07 13.98
N GLU A 123 -14.40 8.47 14.56
CA GLU A 123 -13.98 8.07 15.90
C GLU A 123 -14.97 8.58 16.96
N TRP A 124 -15.42 9.83 16.83
CA TRP A 124 -16.43 10.43 17.71
C TRP A 124 -17.79 9.73 17.58
N GLU A 125 -18.23 9.42 16.35
CA GLU A 125 -19.49 8.70 16.11
C GLU A 125 -19.44 7.24 16.62
N ASN A 126 -18.22 6.66 16.70
CA ASN A 126 -17.94 5.31 17.21
C ASN A 126 -18.90 4.24 16.66
N ALA A 127 -19.21 4.32 15.37
CA ALA A 127 -20.17 3.44 14.72
C ALA A 127 -19.73 1.96 14.78
N PRO A 128 -20.67 1.01 14.91
CA PRO A 128 -20.39 -0.40 14.67
C PRO A 128 -20.04 -0.63 13.19
N PHE A 129 -19.20 -1.62 12.95
CA PHE A 129 -18.80 -2.07 11.61
C PHE A 129 -18.76 -3.60 11.60
N ASN A 130 -18.76 -4.20 10.42
CA ASN A 130 -18.70 -5.65 10.27
C ASN A 130 -17.28 -6.18 10.54
N SER A 131 -17.19 -7.35 11.17
CA SER A 131 -15.90 -8.02 11.45
C SER A 131 -15.69 -9.27 10.60
N PHE A 132 -16.70 -9.71 9.86
CA PHE A 132 -16.70 -10.97 9.13
C PHE A 132 -17.58 -10.89 7.87
N SER A 133 -17.08 -11.41 6.75
CA SER A 133 -17.78 -11.50 5.47
C SER A 133 -17.47 -12.82 4.76
N ILE A 134 -18.51 -13.62 4.49
CA ILE A 134 -18.43 -14.85 3.68
C ILE A 134 -19.06 -14.55 2.32
N GLY A 135 -18.25 -14.53 1.27
CA GLY A 135 -18.71 -14.58 -0.11
C GLY A 135 -18.60 -16.00 -0.69
N ALA A 136 -19.12 -16.18 -1.90
CA ALA A 136 -18.92 -17.42 -2.66
C ALA A 136 -17.46 -17.62 -3.09
N LEU A 137 -16.72 -16.53 -3.26
CA LEU A 137 -15.32 -16.54 -3.69
C LEU A 137 -14.34 -16.61 -2.53
N GLU A 138 -14.65 -16.00 -1.39
CA GLU A 138 -13.69 -15.82 -0.30
C GLU A 138 -14.38 -15.59 1.05
N ILE A 139 -13.68 -15.97 2.12
CA ILE A 139 -14.00 -15.63 3.51
C ILE A 139 -12.97 -14.62 4.00
N ASN A 140 -13.43 -13.44 4.41
CA ASN A 140 -12.58 -12.42 5.02
C ASN A 140 -13.09 -12.05 6.41
N TYR A 141 -12.15 -11.83 7.33
CA TYR A 141 -12.44 -11.57 8.73
C TYR A 141 -11.34 -10.72 9.36
N LEU A 142 -11.70 -10.00 10.43
CA LEU A 142 -10.72 -9.33 11.26
C LEU A 142 -9.99 -10.34 12.13
N ASP A 143 -8.67 -10.32 12.04
CA ASP A 143 -7.81 -11.13 12.86
C ASP A 143 -6.58 -10.36 13.33
N LYS A 144 -5.95 -10.90 14.38
CA LYS A 144 -4.72 -10.35 14.93
C LYS A 144 -3.52 -11.06 14.31
N ARG A 145 -2.67 -10.31 13.61
CA ARG A 145 -1.51 -10.81 12.86
C ARG A 145 -0.22 -10.18 13.32
N ASN A 146 0.90 -10.90 13.18
CA ASN A 146 2.21 -10.32 13.45
C ASN A 146 2.65 -9.37 12.31
N PRO A 147 2.87 -8.06 12.56
CA PRO A 147 3.32 -7.11 11.53
C PRO A 147 4.69 -7.44 10.95
N ILE A 148 5.59 -8.02 11.75
CA ILE A 148 6.93 -8.42 11.29
C ILE A 148 6.83 -9.54 10.26
N MET A 149 5.87 -10.45 10.44
CA MET A 149 5.64 -11.53 9.47
C MET A 149 5.12 -10.98 8.13
N ALA A 150 4.23 -9.99 8.17
CA ALA A 150 3.76 -9.31 6.96
C ALA A 150 4.90 -8.60 6.21
N LEU A 151 5.79 -7.94 6.96
CA LEU A 151 6.99 -7.30 6.41
C LEU A 151 7.93 -8.32 5.77
N PHE A 152 8.24 -9.41 6.49
CA PHE A 152 9.12 -10.47 6.03
C PHE A 152 8.64 -11.07 4.71
N TRP A 153 7.35 -11.43 4.62
CA TRP A 153 6.78 -11.98 3.40
C TRP A 153 6.83 -10.98 2.24
N SER A 154 6.50 -9.70 2.46
CA SER A 154 6.63 -8.68 1.41
C SER A 154 8.07 -8.45 0.94
N MET A 155 9.06 -8.63 1.81
CA MET A 155 10.48 -8.51 1.43
C MET A 155 10.96 -9.71 0.60
N THR A 156 10.41 -10.91 0.82
CA THR A 156 10.78 -12.09 0.02
C THR A 156 10.22 -12.00 -1.40
N VAL A 157 8.91 -11.78 -1.52
CA VAL A 157 8.22 -11.58 -2.78
C VAL A 157 7.24 -10.43 -2.56
N PRO A 158 7.42 -9.29 -3.25
CA PRO A 158 6.46 -8.19 -3.19
C PRO A 158 5.06 -8.73 -3.48
N SER A 159 4.06 -8.29 -2.71
CA SER A 159 2.67 -8.81 -2.66
C SER A 159 2.36 -9.83 -1.55
N MET A 160 3.29 -10.68 -1.13
CA MET A 160 2.96 -11.76 -0.20
C MET A 160 2.43 -11.25 1.15
N GLY A 161 2.91 -10.10 1.63
CA GLY A 161 2.35 -9.47 2.84
C GLY A 161 0.93 -8.93 2.65
N GLN A 162 0.56 -8.44 1.46
CA GLN A 162 -0.81 -8.02 1.13
C GLN A 162 -1.77 -9.22 1.09
N LEU A 163 -1.33 -10.34 0.51
CA LEU A 163 -2.10 -11.59 0.50
C LEU A 163 -2.24 -12.17 1.91
N TYR A 164 -1.19 -12.08 2.72
CA TYR A 164 -1.26 -12.43 4.13
C TYR A 164 -2.40 -11.64 4.78
N ILE A 165 -2.46 -10.31 4.71
CA ILE A 165 -3.54 -9.52 5.34
C ILE A 165 -4.90 -9.53 4.60
N HIS A 166 -5.21 -10.53 3.77
CA HIS A 166 -6.46 -10.66 3.01
C HIS A 166 -6.81 -9.47 2.11
N ARG A 167 -5.82 -8.73 1.56
CA ARG A 167 -6.05 -7.65 0.60
C ARG A 167 -5.82 -8.16 -0.83
N ILE A 168 -6.70 -9.04 -1.32
CA ILE A 168 -6.45 -9.81 -2.54
C ILE A 168 -6.43 -8.98 -3.81
N VAL A 169 -7.26 -7.94 -3.96
CA VAL A 169 -7.22 -7.12 -5.17
C VAL A 169 -5.86 -6.42 -5.31
N LEU A 170 -5.36 -5.85 -4.22
CA LEU A 170 -4.04 -5.20 -4.20
C LEU A 170 -2.91 -6.23 -4.29
N GLY A 171 -3.04 -7.36 -3.59
CA GLY A 171 -2.08 -8.47 -3.65
C GLY A 171 -1.94 -8.99 -5.08
N PHE A 172 -3.04 -9.37 -5.72
CA PHE A 172 -3.01 -9.84 -7.12
C PHE A 172 -2.38 -8.81 -8.06
N PHE A 173 -2.79 -7.55 -7.98
CA PHE A 173 -2.20 -6.47 -8.78
C PHE A 173 -0.68 -6.37 -8.58
N ASN A 174 -0.22 -6.31 -7.33
CA ASN A 174 1.21 -6.24 -7.03
C ASN A 174 1.95 -7.51 -7.47
N LEU A 175 1.33 -8.69 -7.37
CA LEU A 175 1.96 -9.94 -7.79
C LEU A 175 2.20 -9.93 -9.31
N VAL A 176 1.22 -9.49 -10.10
CA VAL A 176 1.38 -9.33 -11.56
C VAL A 176 2.50 -8.34 -11.87
N MET A 177 2.54 -7.19 -11.20
CA MET A 177 3.61 -6.20 -11.39
C MET A 177 4.98 -6.74 -10.97
N THR A 178 5.05 -7.55 -9.92
CA THR A 178 6.29 -8.21 -9.48
C THR A 178 6.83 -9.11 -10.58
N VAL A 179 5.98 -9.96 -11.16
CA VAL A 179 6.38 -10.86 -12.24
C VAL A 179 6.85 -10.07 -13.45
N LEU A 180 6.15 -8.99 -13.82
CA LEU A 180 6.55 -8.13 -14.93
C LEU A 180 7.92 -7.49 -14.68
N PHE A 181 8.12 -6.85 -13.53
CA PHE A 181 9.38 -6.18 -13.22
C PHE A 181 10.55 -7.16 -13.13
N VAL A 182 10.36 -8.31 -12.50
CA VAL A 182 11.41 -9.33 -12.39
C VAL A 182 11.77 -9.93 -13.75
N ASN A 183 10.77 -10.18 -14.60
CA ASN A 183 11.00 -10.77 -15.92
C ASN A 183 11.75 -9.80 -16.85
N TYR A 184 11.29 -8.55 -16.95
CA TYR A 184 11.89 -7.58 -17.88
C TYR A 184 13.19 -6.95 -17.38
N SER A 185 13.43 -6.88 -16.07
CA SER A 185 14.71 -6.36 -15.54
C SER A 185 15.86 -7.35 -15.65
N HIS A 186 15.57 -8.64 -15.88
CA HIS A 186 16.54 -9.75 -15.78
C HIS A 186 17.32 -9.78 -14.45
N VAL A 187 16.75 -9.21 -13.37
CA VAL A 187 17.42 -9.06 -12.08
C VAL A 187 17.84 -10.40 -11.47
N LEU A 188 17.05 -11.47 -11.67
CA LEU A 188 17.39 -12.80 -11.15
C LEU A 188 18.64 -13.38 -11.83
N THR A 189 18.75 -13.19 -13.15
CA THR A 189 19.94 -13.60 -13.92
C THR A 189 21.15 -12.80 -13.48
N GLY A 190 21.01 -11.48 -13.28
CA GLY A 190 22.07 -10.64 -12.72
C GLY A 190 22.53 -11.12 -11.35
N ILE A 191 21.61 -11.43 -10.44
CA ILE A 191 21.92 -11.98 -9.12
C ILE A 191 22.66 -13.31 -9.20
N GLN A 192 22.30 -14.19 -10.14
CA GLN A 192 23.00 -15.46 -10.35
C GLN A 192 24.46 -15.25 -10.77
N TYR A 193 24.71 -14.37 -11.75
CA TYR A 193 26.08 -14.03 -12.16
C TYR A 193 26.88 -13.34 -11.05
N LEU A 194 26.22 -12.50 -10.24
CA LEU A 194 26.82 -11.88 -9.08
C LEU A 194 27.29 -12.92 -8.05
N PHE A 195 26.48 -13.95 -7.78
CA PHE A 195 26.89 -15.06 -6.90
C PHE A 195 28.05 -15.89 -7.47
N MET A 196 28.18 -15.95 -8.79
CA MET A 196 29.33 -16.60 -9.46
C MET A 196 30.59 -15.72 -9.46
N GLY A 197 30.50 -14.46 -9.03
CA GLY A 197 31.61 -13.51 -8.97
C GLY A 197 31.84 -12.72 -10.26
N ASP A 198 31.01 -12.88 -11.29
CA ASP A 198 31.14 -12.15 -12.56
C ASP A 198 30.28 -10.87 -12.54
N ILE A 199 30.88 -9.79 -12.04
CA ILE A 199 30.23 -8.49 -11.89
C ILE A 199 29.98 -7.82 -13.25
N ALA A 200 30.86 -8.02 -14.22
CA ALA A 200 30.75 -7.39 -15.53
C ALA A 200 29.56 -7.96 -16.31
N THR A 201 29.46 -9.29 -16.37
CA THR A 201 28.33 -9.97 -17.04
C THR A 201 27.03 -9.74 -16.28
N SER A 202 27.06 -9.73 -14.94
CA SER A 202 25.91 -9.39 -14.11
C SER A 202 25.34 -8.02 -14.48
N THR A 203 26.19 -6.99 -14.52
CA THR A 203 25.75 -5.61 -14.78
C THR A 203 25.24 -5.43 -16.20
N ALA A 204 25.91 -6.03 -17.18
CA ALA A 204 25.51 -5.96 -18.58
C ALA A 204 24.19 -6.71 -18.89
N SER A 205 23.87 -7.74 -18.10
CA SER A 205 22.65 -8.54 -18.30
C SER A 205 21.36 -7.87 -17.82
N MET A 206 21.46 -6.84 -16.97
CA MET A 206 20.30 -6.20 -16.35
C MET A 206 19.81 -5.01 -17.17
N ASP A 207 18.49 -4.90 -17.32
CA ASP A 207 17.87 -3.74 -17.94
C ASP A 207 17.66 -2.62 -16.90
N ALA A 208 18.36 -1.51 -17.08
CA ALA A 208 18.34 -0.38 -16.15
C ALA A 208 16.95 0.30 -16.07
N GLN A 209 16.20 0.33 -17.17
CA GLN A 209 14.88 0.96 -17.24
C GLN A 209 13.87 0.22 -16.35
N TRP A 210 13.88 -1.11 -16.37
CA TRP A 210 13.00 -1.94 -15.53
C TRP A 210 13.51 -2.12 -14.11
N LEU A 211 14.83 -2.22 -13.93
CA LEU A 211 15.45 -2.41 -12.61
C LEU A 211 15.13 -1.28 -11.64
N MET A 212 15.09 -0.04 -12.13
CA MET A 212 14.87 1.16 -11.32
C MET A 212 13.48 1.26 -10.68
N TYR A 213 12.50 0.45 -11.10
CA TYR A 213 11.22 0.37 -10.39
C TYR A 213 11.27 -0.49 -9.12
N LEU A 214 12.20 -1.43 -9.03
CA LEU A 214 12.21 -2.42 -7.94
C LEU A 214 12.38 -1.77 -6.55
N PRO A 215 13.29 -0.80 -6.32
CA PRO A 215 13.48 -0.26 -4.98
C PRO A 215 12.19 0.37 -4.42
N SER A 216 11.57 1.28 -5.17
CA SER A 216 10.35 1.96 -4.72
C SER A 216 9.20 0.96 -4.53
N PHE A 217 9.07 -0.03 -5.41
CA PHE A 217 8.04 -1.06 -5.35
C PHE A 217 8.21 -2.02 -4.16
N TYR A 218 9.42 -2.51 -3.91
CA TYR A 218 9.72 -3.37 -2.75
C TYR A 218 9.46 -2.64 -1.43
N PHE A 219 10.01 -1.43 -1.27
CA PHE A 219 9.82 -0.67 -0.03
C PHE A 219 8.35 -0.28 0.16
N PHE A 220 7.62 0.04 -0.90
CA PHE A 220 6.19 0.34 -0.82
C PHE A 220 5.39 -0.87 -0.35
N THR A 221 5.56 -2.03 -0.99
CA THR A 221 4.79 -3.24 -0.63
C THR A 221 5.11 -3.74 0.78
N ALA A 222 6.36 -3.58 1.23
CA ALA A 222 6.79 -3.83 2.60
C ALA A 222 6.13 -2.87 3.61
N TYR A 223 6.18 -1.55 3.33
CA TYR A 223 5.58 -0.52 4.18
C TYR A 223 4.05 -0.66 4.28
N ASP A 224 3.37 -0.87 3.14
CA ASP A 224 1.92 -1.02 3.08
C ASP A 224 1.47 -2.27 3.86
N ALA A 225 2.13 -3.42 3.68
CA ALA A 225 1.79 -4.63 4.42
C ALA A 225 1.99 -4.47 5.95
N TYR A 226 3.12 -3.89 6.36
CA TYR A 226 3.44 -3.67 7.77
C TYR A 226 2.42 -2.73 8.44
N THR A 227 2.19 -1.55 7.85
CA THR A 227 1.29 -0.54 8.42
C THR A 227 -0.15 -1.02 8.49
N ASN A 228 -0.67 -1.65 7.42
CA ASN A 228 -2.04 -2.17 7.43
C ASN A 228 -2.21 -3.33 8.42
N THR A 229 -1.16 -4.14 8.66
CA THR A 229 -1.23 -5.17 9.71
C THR A 229 -1.43 -4.55 11.09
N ILE A 230 -0.69 -3.49 11.41
CA ILE A 230 -0.84 -2.77 12.68
C ILE A 230 -2.23 -2.18 12.83
N GLU A 231 -2.74 -1.52 11.78
CA GLU A 231 -4.04 -0.86 11.83
C GLU A 231 -5.19 -1.89 11.87
N ASN A 232 -5.08 -3.01 11.15
CA ASN A 232 -6.03 -4.12 11.25
C ASN A 232 -6.06 -4.71 12.67
N ASN A 233 -4.90 -4.87 13.32
CA ASN A 233 -4.84 -5.34 14.70
C ASN A 233 -5.56 -4.38 15.66
N LYS A 234 -5.44 -3.06 15.46
CA LYS A 234 -6.16 -2.07 16.27
C LYS A 234 -7.67 -2.17 16.07
N LEU A 235 -8.13 -2.39 14.84
CA LEU A 235 -9.55 -2.61 14.55
C LEU A 235 -10.07 -3.89 15.22
N PHE A 236 -9.31 -4.98 15.14
CA PHE A 236 -9.64 -6.23 15.81
C PHE A 236 -9.78 -6.02 17.33
N GLU A 237 -8.82 -5.36 17.97
CA GLU A 237 -8.88 -5.08 19.41
C GLU A 237 -10.05 -4.16 19.79
N GLN A 238 -10.39 -3.19 18.93
CA GLN A 238 -11.54 -2.31 19.14
C GLN A 238 -12.86 -3.08 19.08
N GLU A 239 -13.01 -3.97 18.09
CA GLU A 239 -14.20 -4.79 17.93
C GLU A 239 -14.34 -5.78 19.09
N GLN A 240 -13.27 -6.48 19.44
CA GLN A 240 -13.25 -7.43 20.55
C GLN A 240 -13.58 -6.74 21.88
N ARG A 241 -13.01 -5.55 22.13
CA ARG A 241 -13.34 -4.75 23.31
C ARG A 241 -14.82 -4.40 23.34
N ARG A 242 -15.39 -3.97 22.21
CA ARG A 242 -16.81 -3.61 22.13
C ARG A 242 -17.70 -4.82 22.42
N TYR A 243 -17.38 -5.97 21.83
CA TYR A 243 -18.08 -7.22 22.08
C TYR A 243 -18.05 -7.62 23.56
N LEU A 244 -16.86 -7.59 24.18
CA LEU A 244 -16.71 -7.95 25.59
C LEU A 244 -17.50 -7.01 26.53
N LYS A 245 -17.48 -5.71 26.24
CA LYS A 245 -18.27 -4.74 27.01
C LYS A 245 -19.77 -4.98 26.88
N TRP A 246 -20.23 -5.34 25.69
CA TRP A 246 -21.65 -5.55 25.44
C TRP A 246 -22.18 -6.85 26.05
N CYS A 247 -21.41 -7.95 25.98
CA CYS A 247 -21.85 -9.26 26.46
C CYS A 247 -21.55 -9.51 27.94
N TYR A 248 -20.45 -8.98 28.49
CA TYR A 248 -19.92 -9.42 29.78
C TYR A 248 -19.73 -8.31 30.82
N GLN A 249 -19.74 -7.03 30.46
CA GLN A 249 -19.56 -5.95 31.43
C GLN A 249 -20.89 -5.64 32.14
N PRO A 250 -20.99 -5.83 33.47
CA PRO A 250 -22.22 -5.52 34.18
C PRO A 250 -22.50 -4.01 34.18
N PRO A 251 -23.78 -3.57 34.17
CA PRO A 251 -24.16 -2.15 34.05
C PRO A 251 -23.57 -1.25 35.14
N HIS A 252 -23.29 -1.81 36.31
CA HIS A 252 -22.76 -1.11 37.48
C HIS A 252 -21.22 -1.10 37.55
N PHE A 253 -20.52 -1.66 36.55
CA PHE A 253 -19.07 -1.68 36.55
C PHE A 253 -18.50 -0.30 36.19
N THR A 254 -17.91 0.36 37.19
CA THR A 254 -17.16 1.60 37.03
C THR A 254 -15.65 1.31 37.08
N ILE A 255 -14.92 1.81 36.08
CA ILE A 255 -13.46 1.73 36.11
C ILE A 255 -12.95 2.78 37.11
N VAL A 256 -12.56 2.34 38.30
CA VAL A 256 -11.88 3.20 39.27
C VAL A 256 -10.42 3.34 38.82
N LYS A 257 -10.07 4.44 38.15
CA LYS A 257 -8.68 4.74 37.79
C LYS A 257 -7.83 4.80 39.07
N GLY A 258 -6.94 3.82 39.27
CA GLY A 258 -5.93 3.83 40.34
C GLY A 258 -5.84 2.56 41.19
N SER A 259 -6.81 1.65 41.13
CA SER A 259 -6.69 0.33 41.77
C SER A 259 -6.14 -0.68 40.76
N LYS A 260 -4.96 -1.24 41.05
CA LYS A 260 -4.53 -2.47 40.37
C LYS A 260 -5.56 -3.54 40.71
N VAL A 261 -6.10 -4.20 39.68
CA VAL A 261 -6.92 -5.39 39.87
C VAL A 261 -5.96 -6.47 40.36
N SER A 262 -5.99 -6.73 41.68
CA SER A 262 -5.27 -7.83 42.33
C SER A 262 -6.03 -9.13 42.19
#